data_AF-A0A521QHK7-F1
#
_entry.id   AF-A0A521QHK7-F1
#
_cell.length_a   1.000
_cell.length_b   1.000
_cell.length_c   1.000
_cell.angle_alpha   90.00
_cell.angle_beta   90.00
_cell.angle_gamma   90.00
#
_symmetry.space_group_name_H-M   'P 1'
#
loop_
_entity.id
_entity.type
_entity.pdbx_description
1 polymer ?
#
loop_
_entity_poly.entity_id
_entity_poly.type
_entity_poly.pdbx_seq_one_letter_code
_entity_poly.pdbx_strand_id
1 'polypeptide(L)'
;HGVGLSIWEKPIFSRLVSLKNPEVIEEGMVFALETYWPASDGWSAARLEEEVVVNKNGCEVITRFPAEKLLVAGTHYFTASGPLPTTRETQSPLNNPGALERVKR
;
A
#
# COMPACT_ATOMS: atom_id res chain seq x y z
N HIS A 1 8.35 7.34 -4.13
CA HIS A 1 8.33 8.30 -5.25
C HIS A 1 8.44 9.71 -4.71
N GLY A 2 8.64 10.72 -5.56
CA GLY A 2 8.48 12.14 -5.19
C GLY A 2 7.04 12.44 -4.76
N VAL A 3 6.88 13.38 -3.84
CA VAL A 3 5.58 13.87 -3.39
C VAL A 3 5.63 15.38 -3.18
N GLY A 4 4.52 16.05 -3.53
CA GLY A 4 4.42 17.50 -3.48
C GLY A 4 2.96 17.95 -3.50
N LEU A 5 2.54 18.56 -4.61
CA LEU A 5 1.13 18.91 -4.83
C LEU A 5 0.31 17.71 -5.31
N SER A 6 0.96 16.78 -6.00
CA SER A 6 0.42 15.48 -6.37
C SER A 6 0.94 14.40 -5.44
N ILE A 7 0.13 13.36 -5.24
CA ILE A 7 0.52 12.16 -4.48
C ILE A 7 1.63 11.37 -5.18
N TRP A 8 1.85 11.57 -6.48
CA TRP A 8 2.92 10.94 -7.23
C TRP A 8 3.60 11.96 -8.12
N GLU A 9 4.85 12.27 -7.80
CA GLU A 9 5.73 13.17 -8.54
C GLU A 9 7.07 12.48 -8.83
N LYS A 10 7.84 13.05 -9.76
CA LYS A 10 9.22 12.62 -9.99
C LYS A 10 10.11 13.08 -8.84
N PRO A 11 11.21 12.37 -8.56
CA PRO A 11 11.66 11.12 -9.17
C PRO A 11 10.87 9.87 -8.75
N ILE A 12 10.82 8.86 -9.63
CA ILE A 12 10.35 7.51 -9.28
C ILE A 12 11.55 6.65 -8.89
N PHE A 13 11.60 6.23 -7.63
CA PHE A 13 12.59 5.27 -7.14
C PHE A 13 12.12 3.84 -7.33
N SER A 14 12.67 3.16 -8.32
CA SER A 14 12.45 1.72 -8.50
C SER A 14 13.57 1.11 -9.31
N ARG A 15 13.82 -0.19 -9.12
CA ARG A 15 14.77 -0.93 -9.97
C ARG A 15 14.36 -0.90 -11.45
N LEU A 16 13.06 -0.77 -11.74
CA LEU A 16 12.53 -0.71 -13.09
C LEU A 16 12.93 0.58 -13.82
N VAL A 17 12.96 1.71 -13.12
CA VAL A 17 13.17 3.04 -13.71
C VAL A 17 14.58 3.56 -13.48
N SER A 18 15.05 3.57 -12.23
CA SER A 18 16.22 4.33 -11.80
C SER A 18 17.56 3.77 -12.32
N LEU A 19 17.62 2.49 -12.72
CA LEU A 19 18.83 1.89 -13.30
C LEU A 19 19.15 2.43 -14.70
N LYS A 20 18.13 2.85 -15.45
CA LYS A 20 18.29 3.39 -16.81
C LYS A 20 18.08 4.90 -16.87
N ASN A 21 17.32 5.45 -15.93
CA ASN A 21 16.99 6.88 -15.85
C ASN A 21 17.26 7.36 -14.41
N PRO A 22 18.53 7.45 -13.99
CA PRO A 22 18.85 7.96 -12.65
C PRO A 22 18.52 9.45 -12.56
N GLU A 23 18.01 9.88 -11.42
CA GLU A 23 17.80 11.28 -11.07
C GLU A 23 18.62 11.59 -9.81
N VAL A 24 19.21 12.79 -9.75
CA VAL A 24 20.01 13.21 -8.59
C VAL A 24 19.08 13.56 -7.45
N ILE A 25 19.42 13.09 -6.25
CA ILE A 25 18.70 13.45 -5.03
C ILE A 25 19.30 14.73 -4.47
N GLU A 26 18.46 15.74 -4.26
CA GLU A 26 18.86 17.07 -3.79
C GLU A 26 18.17 17.41 -2.47
N GLU A 27 18.80 18.27 -1.67
CA GLU A 27 18.23 18.79 -0.42
C GLU A 27 16.88 19.50 -0.68
N GLY A 28 15.91 19.26 0.20
CA GLY A 28 14.54 19.79 0.08
C GLY A 28 13.58 18.93 -0.74
N MET A 29 14.06 17.90 -1.45
CA MET A 29 13.16 16.92 -2.07
C MET A 29 12.39 16.14 -0.99
N VAL A 30 11.12 15.83 -1.27
CA VAL A 30 10.26 15.03 -0.39
C VAL A 30 9.88 13.74 -1.10
N PHE A 31 9.96 12.63 -0.39
CA PHE A 31 9.67 11.31 -0.94
C PHE A 31 8.73 10.54 -0.03
N ALA A 32 7.76 9.86 -0.64
CA ALA A 32 7.10 8.74 0.01
C ALA A 32 7.86 7.44 -0.28
N LEU A 33 8.28 6.75 0.78
CA LEU A 33 8.95 5.46 0.73
C LEU A 33 7.95 4.37 1.06
N GLU A 34 7.64 3.54 0.07
CA GLU A 34 6.65 2.48 0.19
C GLU A 34 7.32 1.12 0.34
N THR A 35 6.70 0.26 1.16
CA THR A 35 7.01 -1.16 1.21
C THR A 35 5.74 -2.00 1.27
N TYR A 36 5.82 -3.20 0.70
CA TYR A 36 4.77 -4.20 0.72
C TYR A 36 5.36 -5.54 1.12
N TRP A 37 4.75 -6.20 2.11
CA TRP A 37 5.15 -7.54 2.54
C TRP A 37 3.93 -8.45 2.63
N PRO A 38 3.85 -9.52 1.81
CA PRO A 38 2.75 -10.47 1.87
C PRO A 38 2.87 -11.36 3.12
N ALA A 39 1.73 -11.76 3.69
CA ALA A 39 1.68 -12.81 4.70
C ALA A 39 1.73 -14.19 4.05
N SER A 40 2.10 -15.21 4.84
CA SER A 40 2.18 -16.60 4.38
C SER A 40 0.82 -17.26 4.12
N ASP A 41 -0.28 -16.63 4.55
CA ASP A 41 -1.64 -17.12 4.31
C ASP A 41 -2.11 -16.88 2.86
N GLY A 42 -1.38 -16.06 2.08
CA GLY A 42 -1.75 -15.71 0.71
C GLY A 42 -2.91 -14.71 0.59
N TRP A 43 -3.40 -14.19 1.73
CA TRP A 43 -4.58 -13.33 1.81
C TRP A 43 -4.28 -11.97 2.44
N SER A 44 -3.43 -11.97 3.46
CA SER A 44 -3.09 -10.79 4.24
C SER A 44 -1.77 -10.18 3.74
N ALA A 45 -1.58 -8.90 3.98
CA ALA A 45 -0.31 -8.22 3.73
C ALA A 45 -0.19 -6.97 4.60
N ALA A 46 1.05 -6.52 4.80
CA ALA A 46 1.33 -5.21 5.34
C ALA A 46 1.82 -4.30 4.21
N ARG A 47 1.24 -3.09 4.11
CA ARG A 47 1.79 -1.99 3.32
C ARG A 47 2.08 -0.85 4.28
N LEU A 48 3.31 -0.38 4.30
CA LEU A 48 3.73 0.80 5.04
C LEU A 48 4.29 1.82 4.06
N GLU A 49 4.06 3.09 4.36
CA GLU A 49 4.51 4.22 3.57
C GLU A 49 4.94 5.33 4.52
N GLU A 50 6.20 5.78 4.39
CA GLU A 50 6.74 6.89 5.19
C GLU A 50 7.23 8.01 4.28
N GLU A 51 6.78 9.22 4.56
CA GLU A 51 7.31 10.43 3.96
C GLU A 51 8.60 10.87 4.65
N VAL A 52 9.61 11.19 3.83
CA VAL A 52 10.90 11.74 4.25
C VAL A 52 11.23 13.01 3.46
N VAL A 53 11.88 13.96 4.12
CA VAL A 53 12.50 15.12 3.46
C VAL A 53 14.02 14.93 3.43
N VAL A 54 14.64 15.25 2.30
CA VAL A 54 16.09 15.21 2.15
C VAL A 54 16.70 16.46 2.78
N ASN A 55 17.73 16.27 3.58
CA ASN A 55 18.57 17.35 4.11
C ASN A 55 20.04 17.12 3.73
N LYS A 56 20.90 18.12 3.93
CA LYS A 56 22.34 18.01 3.62
C LYS A 56 23.09 16.80 4.21
N ASN A 57 22.55 16.18 5.27
CA ASN A 57 23.18 15.09 6.00
C ASN A 57 22.49 13.73 5.77
N GLY A 58 21.42 13.66 4.97
CA GLY A 58 20.62 12.45 4.79
C GLY A 58 19.15 12.76 4.59
N CYS A 59 18.28 12.09 5.34
CA CYS A 59 16.84 12.34 5.33
C CYS A 59 16.26 12.42 6.75
N GLU A 60 15.12 13.10 6.87
CA GLU A 60 14.31 13.20 8.08
C GLU A 60 12.92 12.63 7.79
N VAL A 61 12.43 11.74 8.66
CA VAL A 61 11.06 11.23 8.59
C VAL A 61 10.09 12.32 9.04
N ILE A 62 9.14 12.69 8.18
CA ILE A 62 8.12 13.71 8.47
C ILE A 62 6.74 13.11 8.74
N THR A 63 6.58 11.80 8.52
CA THR A 63 5.39 11.06 8.93
C THR A 63 5.30 11.00 10.45
N ARG A 64 4.23 11.56 11.02
CA ARG A 64 4.02 11.63 12.47
C ARG A 64 3.14 10.51 13.04
N PHE A 65 2.57 9.70 12.16
CA PHE A 65 1.77 8.56 12.57
C PHE A 65 2.68 7.48 13.16
N PRO A 66 2.34 6.86 14.31
CA PRO A 66 3.23 5.94 15.03
C PRO A 66 3.26 4.55 14.36
N ALA A 67 3.92 4.46 13.20
CA ALA A 67 3.97 3.28 12.35
C ALA A 67 4.88 2.17 12.89
N GLU A 68 5.65 2.42 13.96
CA GLU A 68 6.51 1.43 14.60
C GLU A 68 5.72 0.30 15.28
N LYS A 69 4.44 0.57 15.58
CA LYS A 69 3.49 -0.44 16.05
C LYS A 69 2.41 -0.62 15.01
N LEU A 70 2.31 -1.84 14.49
CA LEU A 70 1.23 -2.19 13.57
C LEU A 70 -0.11 -1.99 14.27
N LEU A 71 -0.96 -1.16 13.66
CA LEU A 71 -2.36 -1.10 14.06
C LEU A 71 -3.03 -2.43 13.71
N VAL A 72 -3.81 -2.96 14.65
CA VAL A 72 -4.83 -3.94 14.32
C VAL A 72 -5.98 -3.17 13.68
N ALA A 73 -5.96 -3.05 12.35
CA ALA A 73 -7.05 -2.47 11.59
C ALA A 73 -8.26 -3.42 11.62
N GLY A 74 -9.03 -3.36 12.71
CA GLY A 74 -10.35 -3.99 12.85
C GLY A 74 -10.36 -5.51 12.67
N THR A 75 -10.43 -6.26 13.76
CA THR A 75 -10.46 -7.74 13.72
C THR A 75 -11.57 -8.28 12.83
N HIS A 76 -12.72 -7.59 12.69
CA HIS A 76 -13.83 -7.99 11.84
C HIS A 76 -14.34 -6.82 10.99
N TYR A 77 -14.16 -6.90 9.67
CA TYR A 77 -14.85 -6.00 8.74
C TYR A 77 -16.35 -6.34 8.73
N PHE A 78 -17.22 -5.32 8.66
CA PHE A 78 -18.67 -5.48 8.57
C PHE A 78 -19.21 -4.82 7.30
N THR A 79 -20.22 -5.46 6.72
CA THR A 79 -21.07 -4.94 5.64
C THR A 79 -22.43 -4.54 6.21
N ALA A 80 -23.27 -3.90 5.39
CA ALA A 80 -24.67 -3.62 5.75
C ALA A 80 -25.47 -4.88 6.16
N SER A 81 -25.01 -6.07 5.75
CA SER A 81 -25.66 -7.36 6.00
C SER A 81 -24.95 -8.24 7.04
N GLY A 82 -23.91 -7.74 7.71
CA GLY A 82 -23.15 -8.50 8.71
C GLY A 82 -21.66 -8.65 8.37
N PRO A 83 -20.94 -9.57 9.04
CA PRO A 83 -19.49 -9.70 8.88
C PRO A 83 -19.05 -9.94 7.43
N LEU A 84 -17.95 -9.31 7.02
CA LEU A 84 -17.31 -9.50 5.72
C LEU A 84 -16.25 -10.61 5.83
N PRO A 85 -16.24 -11.60 4.92
CA PRO A 85 -15.18 -12.61 4.86
C PRO A 85 -13.80 -11.97 4.68
N THR A 86 -12.79 -12.49 5.39
CA THR A 86 -11.40 -12.02 5.32
C THR A 86 -10.62 -12.58 4.13
N THR A 87 -11.20 -13.54 3.42
CA THR A 87 -10.64 -14.17 2.22
C THR A 87 -11.60 -13.96 1.07
N ARG A 88 -11.07 -13.74 -0.14
CA ARG A 88 -11.86 -13.49 -1.34
C ARG A 88 -11.29 -14.23 -2.55
N GLU A 89 -12.03 -15.19 -3.08
CA GLU A 89 -11.65 -15.86 -4.32
C GLU A 89 -11.33 -14.88 -5.45
N THR A 90 -10.32 -15.21 -6.25
CA THR A 90 -9.91 -14.39 -7.41
C THR A 90 -11.03 -14.25 -8.45
N GLN A 91 -11.96 -15.21 -8.47
CA GLN A 91 -13.15 -15.18 -9.31
C GLN A 91 -14.35 -14.65 -8.52
N SER A 92 -14.81 -13.45 -8.88
CA SER A 92 -15.98 -12.79 -8.27
C SER A 92 -17.24 -13.68 -8.13
N PRO A 93 -17.60 -14.58 -9.07
CA PRO A 93 -18.75 -15.47 -8.92
C PRO A 93 -18.68 -16.42 -7.72
N LEU A 94 -17.48 -16.88 -7.35
CA LEU A 94 -17.27 -17.80 -6.23
C LEU A 94 -17.44 -17.12 -4.87
N ASN A 95 -17.38 -15.78 -4.84
CA ASN A 95 -17.58 -14.99 -3.62
C ASN A 95 -19.06 -14.70 -3.32
N ASN A 96 -19.97 -15.03 -4.25
CA ASN A 96 -21.40 -14.79 -4.10
C ASN A 96 -22.14 -16.13 -4.17
N PRO A 97 -22.55 -16.70 -3.02
CA PRO A 97 -23.25 -17.99 -2.98
C PRO A 97 -24.49 -18.02 -3.88
N GLY A 98 -25.20 -16.90 -4.02
CA GLY A 98 -26.38 -16.77 -4.88
C GLY A 98 -26.08 -16.55 -6.37
N ALA A 99 -24.82 -16.37 -6.77
CA ALA A 99 -24.45 -16.28 -8.18
C ALA A 99 -24.43 -17.67 -8.85
N LEU A 100 -23.96 -18.70 -8.14
CA LEU A 100 -23.88 -20.07 -8.68
C LEU A 100 -25.27 -20.71 -8.88
N GLU A 101 -26.24 -20.38 -8.02
CA GLU A 101 -27.65 -20.79 -8.13
C GLU A 101 -28.34 -20.19 -9.37
N ARG A 102 -27.95 -18.98 -9.80
CA ARG A 102 -28.55 -18.29 -10.96
C ARG A 102 -28.14 -18.85 -12.32
N VAL A 103 -27.00 -19.53 -12.38
CA VAL A 103 -26.45 -20.10 -13.63
C VAL A 103 -27.04 -21.49 -13.93
N LYS A 104 -27.68 -22.15 -12.96
CA LYS A 104 -28.26 -23.50 -13.10
C LYS A 104 -29.73 -23.52 -13.54
N ARG A 105 -30.32 -22.38 -13.93
CA ARG A 105 -31.70 -22.28 -14.45
C ARG A 105 -31.72 -22.04 -15.95
#